data_AF-S3BUB4-F1
#
_entry.id   AF-S3BUB4-F1
#
_cell.length_a   1.000
_cell.length_b   1.000
_cell.length_c   1.000
_cell.angle_alpha   90.00
_cell.angle_beta   90.00
_cell.angle_gamma   90.00
#
_symmetry.space_group_name_H-M   'P 1'
#
loop_
_entity.id
_entity.type
_entity.pdbx_description
1 polymer ?
#
loop_
_entity_poly.entity_id
_entity_poly.type
_entity_poly.pdbx_seq_one_letter_code
_entity_poly.pdbx_strand_id
1 'polypeptide(L)'
;MATTSTKRRKDAGERLKGERERLGYAPRQIAQLLGVPLEAYDAFESGTADPGIWRMPRLAACGFDVLFIITGERHLVIEEENELLTRFRELSQRGRASVFTTLDALERLAPNIRKQFDRFKN
;
A
#
# COMPACT_ATOMS: atom_id res chain seq x y z
N MET A 1 -8.05 -30.34 0.19
CA MET A 1 -8.31 -28.98 -0.36
C MET A 1 -7.87 -27.98 0.70
N ALA A 2 -6.84 -27.16 0.45
CA ALA A 2 -6.48 -26.10 1.38
C ALA A 2 -7.67 -25.13 1.47
N THR A 3 -8.17 -24.91 2.68
CA THR A 3 -9.24 -23.94 2.94
C THR A 3 -8.82 -22.57 2.41
N THR A 4 -9.74 -21.83 1.79
CA THR A 4 -9.48 -20.49 1.20
C THR A 4 -8.74 -19.54 2.15
N SER A 5 -8.91 -19.72 3.46
CA SER A 5 -8.19 -19.00 4.53
C SER A 5 -6.68 -19.30 4.55
N THR A 6 -6.26 -20.55 4.34
CA THR A 6 -4.84 -20.94 4.36
C THR A 6 -4.09 -20.33 3.19
N LYS A 7 -4.69 -20.31 1.99
CA LYS A 7 -4.12 -19.64 0.82
C LYS A 7 -3.97 -18.13 1.07
N ARG A 8 -5.02 -17.47 1.58
CA ARG A 8 -4.97 -16.03 1.90
C ARG A 8 -3.87 -15.69 2.92
N ARG A 9 -3.66 -16.55 3.93
CA ARG A 9 -2.59 -16.35 4.92
C ARG A 9 -1.21 -16.48 4.31
N LYS A 10 -1.02 -17.47 3.43
CA LYS A 10 0.23 -17.64 2.68
C LYS A 10 0.53 -16.43 1.80
N ASP A 11 -0.44 -15.98 1.01
CA ASP A 11 -0.27 -14.82 0.13
C ASP A 11 0.04 -13.54 0.94
N ALA A 12 -0.59 -13.37 2.10
CA ALA A 12 -0.30 -12.25 3.01
C ALA A 12 1.10 -12.33 3.64
N GLY A 13 1.55 -13.54 4.02
CA GLY A 13 2.91 -13.77 4.51
C GLY A 13 3.98 -13.46 3.47
N GLU A 14 3.75 -13.86 2.22
CA GLU A 14 4.63 -13.52 1.08
C GLU A 14 4.72 -12.00 0.86
N ARG A 15 3.59 -11.28 0.97
CA ARG A 15 3.60 -9.81 0.89
C ARG A 15 4.30 -9.15 2.07
N LEU A 16 4.09 -9.65 3.29
CA LEU A 16 4.79 -9.17 4.48
C LEU A 16 6.31 -9.30 4.31
N LYS A 17 6.76 -10.47 3.83
CA LYS A 17 8.16 -10.72 3.50
C LYS A 17 8.69 -9.75 2.44
N GLY A 18 7.93 -9.56 1.35
CA GLY A 18 8.31 -8.63 0.29
C GLY A 18 8.44 -7.18 0.77
N GLU A 19 7.55 -6.73 1.66
CA GLU A 19 7.65 -5.39 2.27
C GLU A 19 8.85 -5.27 3.20
N ARG A 20 9.14 -6.31 4.00
CA ARG A 20 10.35 -6.33 4.83
C ARG A 20 11.61 -6.20 3.99
N GLU A 21 11.71 -6.96 2.90
CA GLU A 21 12.85 -6.96 1.99
C GLU A 21 12.98 -5.63 1.25
N ARG A 22 11.86 -5.04 0.80
CA ARG A 22 11.82 -3.70 0.20
C ARG A 22 12.40 -2.63 1.13
N LEU A 23 12.15 -2.74 2.43
CA LEU A 23 12.63 -1.82 3.45
C LEU A 23 14.05 -2.15 3.95
N GLY A 24 14.66 -3.25 3.50
CA GLY A 24 16.01 -3.64 3.88
C GLY A 24 16.14 -4.19 5.31
N TYR A 25 15.04 -4.62 5.93
CA TYR A 25 15.08 -5.18 7.28
C TYR A 25 15.39 -6.68 7.29
N ALA A 26 16.20 -7.12 8.26
CA ALA A 26 16.33 -8.52 8.63
C ALA A 26 15.12 -8.97 9.48
N PRO A 27 14.66 -10.23 9.37
CA PRO A 27 13.52 -10.74 10.16
C PRO A 27 13.62 -10.47 11.65
N ARG A 28 14.82 -10.65 12.23
CA ARG A 28 15.10 -10.39 13.65
C ARG A 28 14.83 -8.95 14.08
N GLN A 29 15.07 -7.96 13.21
CA GLN A 29 14.82 -6.56 13.54
C GLN A 29 13.32 -6.29 13.73
N ILE A 30 12.48 -6.84 12.84
CA ILE A 30 11.03 -6.67 12.92
C ILE A 30 10.45 -7.49 14.07
N ALA A 31 10.92 -8.71 14.29
CA ALA A 31 10.50 -9.52 15.43
C ALA A 31 10.70 -8.77 16.77
N GLN A 32 11.87 -8.13 16.94
CA GLN A 32 12.16 -7.30 18.10
C GLN A 32 11.25 -6.07 18.20
N LEU A 33 11.01 -5.35 17.09
CA LEU A 33 10.14 -4.17 17.07
C LEU A 33 8.67 -4.48 17.36
N LEU A 34 8.23 -5.70 17.02
CA LEU A 34 6.91 -6.23 17.31
C LEU A 34 6.80 -6.89 18.69
N GLY A 35 7.91 -7.06 19.42
CA GLY A 35 7.95 -7.73 20.71
C GLY A 35 7.57 -9.21 20.62
N VAL A 36 7.96 -9.89 19.55
CA VAL A 36 7.69 -11.33 19.33
C VAL A 36 8.98 -12.12 19.16
N PRO A 37 8.98 -13.43 19.46
CA PRO A 37 10.08 -14.32 19.09
C PRO A 37 10.33 -14.33 17.57
N LEU A 38 11.57 -14.59 17.16
CA LEU A 38 11.93 -14.65 15.74
C LEU A 38 11.11 -15.73 15.01
N GLU A 39 10.92 -16.88 15.64
CA GLU A 39 10.17 -18.01 15.11
C GLU A 39 8.71 -17.65 14.86
N ALA A 40 8.13 -16.78 15.70
CA ALA A 40 6.78 -16.29 15.50
C ALA A 40 6.70 -15.37 14.27
N TYR A 41 7.70 -14.51 14.08
CA TYR A 41 7.77 -13.66 12.89
C TYR A 41 8.00 -14.48 11.60
N ASP A 42 8.85 -15.49 11.64
CA ASP A 42 9.05 -16.42 10.52
C ASP A 42 7.75 -17.19 10.20
N ALA A 43 6.95 -17.52 11.21
CA ALA A 43 5.63 -18.13 11.02
C ALA A 43 4.64 -17.18 10.32
N PHE A 44 4.76 -15.87 10.53
CA PHE A 44 3.97 -14.87 9.82
C PHE A 44 4.35 -14.81 8.34
N GLU A 45 5.64 -14.72 8.02
CA GLU A 45 6.11 -14.65 6.63
C GLU A 45 5.85 -15.94 5.84
N SER A 46 5.89 -17.10 6.51
CA SER A 46 5.52 -18.38 5.90
C SER A 46 4.00 -18.59 5.75
N GLY A 47 3.19 -17.71 6.35
CA GLY A 47 1.73 -17.82 6.37
C GLY A 47 1.21 -19.00 7.20
N THR A 48 2.01 -19.53 8.12
CA THR A 48 1.61 -20.57 9.07
C THR A 48 0.97 -19.99 10.32
N ALA A 49 1.24 -18.73 10.64
CA ALA A 49 0.60 -17.95 11.71
C ALA A 49 0.13 -16.58 11.20
N ASP A 50 -0.82 -15.98 11.91
CA ASP A 50 -1.34 -14.64 11.61
C ASP A 50 -0.70 -13.61 12.56
N PRO A 51 -0.15 -12.49 12.05
CA PRO A 51 0.39 -11.42 12.89
C PRO A 51 -0.64 -10.81 13.83
N GLY A 52 -1.93 -10.90 13.53
CA GLY A 52 -3.01 -10.27 14.26
C GLY A 52 -3.10 -8.77 14.01
N ILE A 53 -4.33 -8.24 14.07
CA ILE A 53 -4.62 -6.83 13.77
C ILE A 53 -3.86 -5.84 14.67
N TRP A 54 -3.57 -6.21 15.92
CA TRP A 54 -2.89 -5.35 16.89
C TRP A 54 -1.42 -5.07 16.58
N ARG A 55 -0.79 -5.87 15.71
CA ARG A 55 0.59 -5.65 15.26
C ARG A 55 0.67 -4.71 14.06
N MET A 56 -0.44 -4.49 13.37
CA MET A 56 -0.49 -3.68 12.15
C MET A 56 -0.09 -2.21 12.36
N PRO A 57 -0.52 -1.50 13.43
CA PRO A 57 -0.07 -0.13 13.67
C PRO A 57 1.45 -0.03 13.84
N ARG A 58 2.06 -1.04 14.46
CA ARG A 58 3.52 -1.10 14.67
C ARG A 58 4.26 -1.35 13.36
N LEU A 59 3.74 -2.26 12.52
CA LEU A 59 4.27 -2.49 11.16
C LEU A 59 4.19 -1.22 10.31
N ALA A 60 3.04 -0.54 10.32
CA ALA A 60 2.86 0.74 9.62
C ALA A 60 3.88 1.79 10.08
N ALA A 61 4.10 1.92 11.39
CA ALA A 61 5.12 2.82 11.94
C ALA A 61 6.56 2.46 11.54
N CYS A 62 6.82 1.21 11.13
CA CYS A 62 8.11 0.77 10.58
C CYS A 62 8.22 0.97 9.06
N GLY A 63 7.20 1.53 8.41
CA GLY A 63 7.17 1.82 6.97
C GLY A 63 6.59 0.72 6.09
N PHE A 64 6.00 -0.33 6.69
CA PHE A 64 5.31 -1.38 5.94
C PHE A 64 4.00 -0.85 5.36
N ASP A 65 3.73 -1.18 4.10
CA ASP A 65 2.41 -0.99 3.50
C ASP A 65 1.44 -2.07 4.01
N VAL A 66 0.83 -1.80 5.17
CA VAL A 66 -0.12 -2.70 5.83
C VAL A 66 -1.34 -2.97 4.95
N LEU A 67 -1.81 -1.97 4.19
CA LEU A 67 -2.96 -2.13 3.31
C LEU A 67 -2.63 -3.15 2.23
N PHE A 68 -1.49 -2.99 1.55
CA PHE A 68 -1.00 -3.95 0.56
C PHE A 68 -0.84 -5.36 1.13
N ILE A 69 -0.28 -5.49 2.34
CA ILE A 69 -0.11 -6.80 2.98
C ILE A 69 -1.46 -7.51 3.14
N ILE A 70 -2.49 -6.78 3.58
CA ILE A 70 -3.82 -7.34 3.86
C ILE A 70 -4.62 -7.57 2.56
N THR A 71 -4.65 -6.59 1.65
CA THR A 71 -5.55 -6.59 0.48
C THR A 71 -4.90 -7.13 -0.78
N GLY A 72 -3.58 -7.07 -0.88
CA GLY A 72 -2.84 -7.34 -2.12
C GLY A 72 -2.81 -6.17 -3.10
N GLU A 73 -3.48 -5.06 -2.79
CA GLU A 73 -3.52 -3.88 -3.63
C GLU A 73 -2.55 -2.81 -3.10
N ARG A 74 -1.52 -2.48 -3.89
CA ARG A 74 -0.67 -1.33 -3.58
C ARG A 74 -1.48 -0.06 -3.85
N HIS A 75 -1.85 0.64 -2.79
CA HIS A 75 -2.18 2.04 -2.93
C HIS A 75 -0.87 2.79 -3.02
N LEU A 76 -0.41 3.02 -4.26
CA LEU A 76 0.62 4.02 -4.51
C LEU A 76 0.00 5.35 -4.07
N VAL A 77 0.27 5.76 -2.84
CA VAL A 77 0.16 7.16 -2.49
C VAL A 77 1.34 7.80 -3.22
N ILE A 78 1.10 8.20 -4.46
CA ILE A 78 2.12 8.87 -5.26
C ILE A 78 2.44 10.14 -4.48
N GLU A 79 3.68 10.28 -4.02
CA GLU A 79 4.12 11.46 -3.24
C GLU A 79 3.72 12.76 -3.97
N GLU A 80 3.77 12.74 -5.29
CA GLU A 80 3.35 13.82 -6.19
C GLU A 80 1.83 14.08 -6.13
N GLU A 81 0.98 13.05 -5.96
CA GLU A 81 -0.46 13.23 -5.75
C GLU A 81 -0.77 13.81 -4.36
N ASN A 82 -0.03 13.39 -3.34
CA ASN A 82 -0.15 13.94 -2.00
C ASN A 82 0.30 15.41 -1.93
N GLU A 83 1.42 15.73 -2.58
CA GLU A 83 1.90 17.10 -2.74
C GLU A 83 0.89 17.92 -3.54
N LEU A 84 0.39 17.41 -4.67
CA LEU A 84 -0.63 18.07 -5.48
C LEU A 84 -1.90 18.37 -4.66
N LEU A 85 -2.40 17.41 -3.89
CA LEU A 85 -3.57 17.58 -3.02
C LEU A 85 -3.33 18.61 -1.91
N THR A 86 -2.14 18.59 -1.30
CA THR A 86 -1.76 19.54 -0.25
C THR A 86 -1.73 20.96 -0.81
N ARG A 87 -1.00 21.16 -1.91
CA ARG A 87 -0.87 22.45 -2.59
C ARG A 87 -2.22 22.95 -3.10
N PHE A 88 -3.05 22.07 -3.66
CA PHE A 88 -4.40 22.43 -4.11
C PHE A 88 -5.32 22.90 -2.97
N ARG A 89 -5.23 22.28 -1.79
CA ARG A 89 -6.00 22.70 -0.60
C ARG A 89 -5.60 24.08 -0.09
N GLU A 90 -4.35 24.48 -0.28
CA GLU A 90 -3.84 25.81 0.11
C GLU A 90 -4.20 26.92 -0.89
N LEU A 91 -4.62 26.57 -2.12
CA LEU A 91 -4.99 27.56 -3.14
C LEU A 91 -6.26 28.33 -2.78
N SER A 92 -6.31 29.59 -3.23
CA SER A 92 -7.53 30.38 -3.28
C SER A 92 -8.55 29.77 -4.25
N GLN A 93 -9.82 30.19 -4.17
CA GLN A 93 -10.87 29.72 -5.05
C GLN A 93 -10.56 29.96 -6.54
N ARG A 94 -9.91 31.08 -6.87
CA ARG A 94 -9.40 31.37 -8.23
C ARG A 94 -8.29 30.40 -8.64
N GLY A 95 -7.35 30.11 -7.73
CA GLY A 95 -6.28 29.15 -7.99
C GLY A 95 -6.82 27.75 -8.27
N ARG A 96 -7.79 27.27 -7.47
CA ARG A 96 -8.46 25.98 -7.69
C ARG A 96 -9.19 25.93 -9.04
N ALA A 97 -9.91 26.99 -9.41
CA ALA A 97 -10.60 27.07 -10.71
C ALA A 97 -9.62 27.02 -11.90
N SER A 98 -8.44 27.64 -11.77
CA SER A 98 -7.40 27.59 -12.79
C SER A 98 -6.86 26.17 -12.98
N VAL A 99 -6.65 25.42 -11.89
CA VAL A 99 -6.18 24.02 -11.96
C VAL A 99 -7.16 23.17 -12.78
N PHE A 100 -8.46 23.27 -12.52
CA PHE A 100 -9.47 22.55 -13.31
C PHE A 100 -9.49 22.98 -14.77
N THR A 101 -9.37 24.27 -15.05
CA THR A 101 -9.32 24.77 -16.44
C THR A 101 -8.11 24.19 -17.19
N THR A 102 -6.96 24.10 -16.53
CA THR A 102 -5.75 23.49 -17.10
C THR A 102 -5.93 21.99 -17.32
N LEU A 103 -6.51 21.26 -16.35
CA LEU A 103 -6.81 19.83 -16.50
C LEU A 103 -7.76 19.56 -17.67
N ASP A 104 -8.82 20.35 -17.80
CA ASP A 104 -9.77 20.26 -18.92
C ASP A 104 -9.09 20.52 -20.27
N ALA A 105 -8.17 21.48 -20.33
CA ALA A 105 -7.40 21.76 -21.53
C ALA A 105 -6.46 20.60 -21.90
N LEU A 106 -5.80 19.99 -20.91
CA LEU A 106 -4.93 18.83 -21.11
C LEU A 106 -5.72 17.61 -21.59
N GLU A 107 -6.91 17.35 -21.05
CA GLU A 107 -7.78 16.25 -21.49
C GLU A 107 -8.22 16.42 -22.95
N ARG A 108 -8.50 17.66 -23.37
CA ARG A 108 -8.82 17.98 -24.77
C ARG A 108 -7.62 17.79 -25.72
N LEU A 109 -6.40 18.02 -25.24
CA LEU A 109 -5.17 17.87 -26.02
C LEU A 109 -4.70 16.40 -26.09
N ALA A 110 -5.05 15.55 -25.10
CA ALA A 110 -4.67 14.14 -25.03
C ALA A 110 -5.85 13.23 -24.64
N PRO A 111 -6.81 12.98 -25.55
CA PRO A 111 -8.08 12.30 -25.24
C PRO A 111 -7.99 10.80 -24.84
N ASN A 112 -6.79 10.23 -24.63
CA ASN A 112 -6.59 8.80 -24.41
C ASN A 112 -6.27 8.36 -22.97
N ILE A 113 -6.20 9.26 -21.99
CA ILE A 113 -5.84 8.87 -20.61
C ILE A 113 -6.95 8.03 -19.93
N ARG A 114 -8.22 8.18 -20.33
CA ARG A 114 -9.35 7.42 -19.75
C ARG A 114 -9.45 5.95 -20.19
N LYS A 115 -8.91 5.55 -21.35
CA LYS A 115 -9.15 4.20 -21.89
C LYS A 115 -8.35 3.07 -21.21
N GLN A 116 -7.38 3.39 -20.36
CA GLN A 116 -6.54 2.37 -19.72
C GLN A 116 -7.10 1.88 -18.38
N PHE A 117 -7.96 2.67 -17.71
CA PHE A 117 -8.53 2.31 -16.40
C PHE A 117 -9.75 1.37 -16.48
N ASP A 118 -10.53 1.42 -17.57
CA ASP A 118 -11.70 0.54 -17.74
C ASP A 118 -11.35 -0.89 -18.17
N ARG A 119 -10.09 -1.15 -18.55
CA ARG A 119 -9.64 -2.50 -18.97
C ARG A 119 -9.36 -3.46 -17.81
N PHE A 120 -9.32 -2.98 -16.57
CA PHE A 120 -9.04 -3.79 -15.37
C PHE A 120 -10.29 -4.12 -14.55
N LYS A 121 -11.50 -3.91 -15.09
CA LYS A 121 -12.77 -4.25 -14.44
C LYS A 121 -13.61 -5.32 -15.17
N ASN A 122 -12.96 -6.27 -15.86
CA ASN A 122 -13.62 -7.49 -16.34
C ASN A 122 -12.92 -8.73 -15.81
#